data_AF-A0A3D4GRS6-F1
#
_entry.id   AF-A0A3D4GRS6-F1
#
_cell.length_a   1.000
_cell.length_b   1.000
_cell.length_c   1.000
_cell.angle_alpha   90.00
_cell.angle_beta   90.00
_cell.angle_gamma   90.00
#
_symmetry.space_group_name_H-M   'P 1'
#
loop_
_entity.id
_entity.type
_entity.pdbx_description
1 polymer ?
#
loop_
_entity_poly.entity_id
_entity_poly.type
_entity_poly.pdbx_seq_one_letter_code
_entity_poly.pdbx_strand_id
1 'polypeptide(L)'
;MACNEESSKSQAFIQIAPFVADVTPPLGSPIGEKKALRIIDSLTARGIVLVGSGEPIVLCSVDWRNIENGATDVWRNALAQAANTSRERVAVHHVHQHDAPRCDFDTDHILSEYGLSGSYFDPEFAHLAIENTATALRDSLQDLQQVSHIGIGKSRVKKVASNRRILGEDGRVRLVRFSRCKISEAREAPEGIVDPILRLLVFWNNAKPVSALSYYATHPISYYDRGEVSTDFIGQARALREKTIGDEFLHIHFNGAGGNVAAGKYNDGSENMRPVLAGRIEEALKSSWEQQSKVSISPSEVEWITTQVNLPLHPDLNRQRLNSILSDESLGKRPRVLA
;
A
#
# COMPACT_ATOMS: atom_id res chain seq x y z
N MET A 1 -1.94 -45.60 11.41
CA MET A 1 -2.00 -44.21 11.89
C MET A 1 -2.82 -43.44 10.87
N ALA A 2 -4.05 -43.09 11.23
CA ALA A 2 -4.97 -42.40 10.34
C ALA A 2 -4.53 -40.93 10.21
N CYS A 3 -4.37 -40.45 8.98
CA CYS A 3 -4.28 -39.03 8.68
C CYS A 3 -5.67 -38.43 8.92
N ASN A 4 -5.76 -37.49 9.87
CA ASN A 4 -6.94 -36.65 10.00
C ASN A 4 -6.84 -35.56 8.92
N GLU A 5 -7.50 -35.78 7.79
CA GLU A 5 -7.98 -34.68 6.95
C GLU A 5 -9.15 -34.01 7.70
N GLU A 6 -8.87 -32.97 8.47
CA GLU A 6 -9.92 -32.03 8.86
C GLU A 6 -10.33 -31.24 7.62
N SER A 7 -11.30 -31.80 6.89
CA SER A 7 -12.10 -31.10 5.89
C SER A 7 -12.63 -29.80 6.50
N SER A 8 -12.03 -28.68 6.12
CA SER A 8 -12.57 -27.33 6.30
C SER A 8 -14.04 -27.32 5.83
N LYS A 9 -14.98 -27.37 6.78
CA LYS A 9 -16.41 -27.29 6.46
C LYS A 9 -16.68 -25.89 5.93
N SER A 10 -17.15 -25.78 4.69
CA SER A 10 -17.71 -24.53 4.15
C SER A 10 -18.76 -24.00 5.14
N GLN A 11 -18.58 -22.79 5.64
CA GLN A 11 -19.55 -22.16 6.53
C GLN A 11 -20.82 -21.79 5.75
N ALA A 12 -21.93 -21.53 6.45
CA ALA A 12 -23.18 -21.10 5.81
C ALA A 12 -23.12 -19.65 5.30
N PHE A 13 -22.18 -18.85 5.79
CA PHE A 13 -22.05 -17.42 5.49
C PHE A 13 -20.58 -17.00 5.49
N ILE A 14 -20.29 -15.88 4.82
CA ILE A 14 -18.99 -15.23 4.88
C ILE A 14 -18.96 -14.33 6.11
N GLN A 15 -17.82 -14.29 6.80
CA GLN A 15 -17.54 -13.35 7.88
C GLN A 15 -16.30 -12.52 7.55
N ILE A 16 -16.23 -11.33 8.14
CA ILE A 16 -15.13 -10.39 8.00
C ILE A 16 -14.69 -9.86 9.37
N ALA A 17 -13.39 -9.72 9.55
CA ALA A 17 -12.78 -9.04 10.69
C ALA A 17 -11.82 -7.95 10.20
N PRO A 18 -12.25 -6.67 10.20
CA PRO A 18 -11.35 -5.55 9.93
C PRO A 18 -10.34 -5.37 11.06
N PHE A 19 -9.09 -5.02 10.74
CA PHE A 19 -8.05 -4.73 11.73
C PHE A 19 -7.22 -3.52 11.34
N VAL A 20 -6.70 -2.82 12.35
CA VAL A 20 -5.83 -1.66 12.17
C VAL A 20 -4.74 -1.65 13.25
N ALA A 21 -3.52 -1.31 12.87
CA ALA A 21 -2.41 -1.08 13.78
C ALA A 21 -1.68 0.22 13.43
N ASP A 22 -1.16 0.92 14.44
CA ASP A 22 -0.23 2.03 14.22
C ASP A 22 1.11 1.49 13.75
N VAL A 23 1.60 2.07 12.66
CA VAL A 23 2.91 1.76 12.05
C VAL A 23 3.67 3.06 11.79
N THR A 24 3.47 4.04 12.67
CA THR A 24 4.15 5.34 12.64
C THR A 24 5.58 5.18 13.14
N PRO A 25 6.61 5.50 12.34
CA PRO A 25 7.99 5.37 12.78
C PRO A 25 8.31 6.38 13.90
N PRO A 26 9.22 6.02 14.83
CA PRO A 26 9.70 6.98 15.80
C PRO A 26 10.49 8.11 15.10
N LEU A 27 10.59 9.26 15.78
CA LEU A 27 11.42 10.36 15.29
C LEU A 27 12.88 9.92 15.18
N GLY A 28 13.52 10.31 14.09
CA GLY A 28 14.89 9.91 13.77
C GLY A 28 15.00 8.69 12.85
N SER A 29 13.96 7.86 12.70
CA SER A 29 13.99 6.72 11.77
C SER A 29 14.10 7.19 10.31
N PRO A 30 14.74 6.41 9.42
CA PRO A 30 14.79 6.73 7.99
C PRO A 30 13.39 6.67 7.35
N ILE A 31 13.02 7.74 6.65
CA ILE A 31 11.80 7.84 5.82
C ILE A 31 12.20 8.34 4.44
N GLY A 32 12.38 7.39 3.52
CA GLY A 32 12.96 7.65 2.22
C GLY A 32 14.37 8.25 2.31
N GLU A 33 14.51 9.51 1.91
CA GLU A 33 15.80 10.21 1.83
C GLU A 33 16.08 11.12 3.03
N LYS A 34 15.16 11.16 4.00
CA LYS A 34 15.23 11.97 5.20
C LYS A 34 15.08 11.08 6.44
N LYS A 35 15.29 11.68 7.60
CA LYS A 35 14.84 11.10 8.88
C LYS A 35 13.49 11.70 9.25
N ALA A 36 12.69 10.97 10.03
CA ALA A 36 11.46 11.49 10.60
C ALA A 36 11.78 12.63 11.57
N LEU A 37 11.38 13.86 11.23
CA LEU A 37 11.59 15.06 12.04
C LEU A 37 10.32 15.45 12.80
N ARG A 38 9.16 15.19 12.20
CA ARG A 38 7.84 15.39 12.83
C ARG A 38 6.81 14.44 12.24
N ILE A 39 5.76 14.20 13.02
CA ILE A 39 4.57 13.45 12.60
C ILE A 39 3.47 14.46 12.28
N ILE A 40 3.02 14.50 11.03
CA ILE A 40 1.88 15.32 10.59
C ILE A 40 0.58 14.55 10.85
N ASP A 41 0.57 13.28 10.48
CA ASP A 41 -0.53 12.35 10.70
C ASP A 41 0.02 10.93 10.82
N SER A 42 -0.59 10.13 11.70
CA SER A 42 -0.16 8.75 11.99
C SER A 42 -0.33 7.84 10.78
N LEU A 43 0.61 6.91 10.64
CA LEU A 43 0.58 5.87 9.61
C LEU A 43 -0.07 4.61 10.18
N THR A 44 -0.85 3.92 9.35
CA THR A 44 -1.57 2.71 9.77
C THR A 44 -1.36 1.54 8.82
N ALA A 45 -1.25 0.33 9.37
CA ALA A 45 -1.50 -0.90 8.64
C ALA A 45 -2.98 -1.24 8.81
N ARG A 46 -3.70 -1.40 7.69
CA ARG A 46 -5.14 -1.67 7.68
C ARG A 46 -5.43 -2.89 6.86
N GLY A 47 -6.27 -3.77 7.37
CA GLY A 47 -6.63 -4.97 6.63
C GLY A 47 -7.96 -5.56 7.04
N ILE A 48 -8.29 -6.65 6.34
CA ILE A 48 -9.46 -7.48 6.62
C ILE A 48 -9.04 -8.94 6.61
N VAL A 49 -9.68 -9.73 7.47
CA VAL A 49 -9.68 -11.20 7.36
C VAL A 49 -11.05 -11.64 6.88
N LEU A 50 -11.11 -12.41 5.79
CA LEU A 50 -12.33 -13.05 5.31
C LEU A 50 -12.33 -14.52 5.72
N VAL A 51 -13.43 -14.96 6.32
CA VAL A 51 -13.64 -16.34 6.79
C VAL A 51 -14.93 -16.89 6.17
N GLY A 52 -15.00 -18.20 5.96
CA GLY A 52 -16.21 -18.90 5.52
C GLY A 52 -16.09 -19.61 4.17
N SER A 53 -15.03 -19.32 3.40
CA SER A 53 -14.66 -20.07 2.18
C SER A 53 -13.24 -20.64 2.31
N GLY A 54 -13.14 -21.88 2.83
CA GLY A 54 -11.86 -22.54 3.10
C GLY A 54 -11.12 -21.93 4.28
N GLU A 55 -9.78 -21.92 4.20
CA GLU A 55 -8.92 -21.22 5.17
C GLU A 55 -9.10 -19.69 5.09
N PRO A 56 -8.80 -18.94 6.16
CA PRO A 56 -8.91 -17.47 6.15
C PRO A 56 -8.10 -16.81 5.04
N ILE A 57 -8.64 -15.73 4.45
CA ILE A 57 -7.95 -14.86 3.48
C ILE A 57 -7.63 -13.54 4.16
N VAL A 58 -6.39 -13.07 4.04
CA VAL A 58 -5.95 -11.80 4.64
C VAL A 58 -5.56 -10.82 3.54
N LEU A 59 -6.16 -9.63 3.58
CA LEU A 59 -5.77 -8.49 2.76
C LEU A 59 -5.30 -7.37 3.67
N CYS A 60 -4.09 -6.87 3.45
CA CYS A 60 -3.51 -5.78 4.25
C CYS A 60 -2.86 -4.74 3.34
N SER A 61 -3.03 -3.46 3.68
CA SER A 61 -2.31 -2.35 3.07
C SER A 61 -1.71 -1.46 4.15
N VAL A 62 -0.44 -1.13 3.99
CA VAL A 62 0.35 -0.37 4.96
C VAL A 62 0.60 1.03 4.42
N ASP A 63 0.38 2.05 5.23
CA ASP A 63 0.71 3.44 4.91
C ASP A 63 2.24 3.67 4.89
N TRP A 64 2.99 2.86 4.16
CA TRP A 64 4.44 2.94 3.99
C TRP A 64 4.81 3.22 2.54
N ARG A 65 6.05 3.66 2.35
CA ARG A 65 6.65 3.89 1.03
C ARG A 65 6.83 2.58 0.29
N ASN A 66 7.47 1.58 0.89
CA ASN A 66 7.72 0.30 0.22
C ASN A 66 7.81 -0.86 1.23
N ILE A 67 7.38 -2.04 0.79
CA ILE A 67 7.67 -3.34 1.42
C ILE A 67 8.31 -4.16 0.31
N GLU A 68 9.58 -4.54 0.49
CA GLU A 68 10.44 -5.05 -0.60
C GLU A 68 11.04 -6.40 -0.20
N ASN A 69 11.32 -7.24 -1.21
CA ASN A 69 12.05 -8.51 -1.07
C ASN A 69 11.59 -9.34 0.15
N GLY A 70 12.52 -9.84 0.96
CA GLY A 70 12.27 -10.65 2.15
C GLY A 70 11.32 -10.03 3.17
N ALA A 71 11.14 -8.69 3.18
CA ALA A 71 10.13 -8.08 4.03
C ALA A 71 8.70 -8.50 3.65
N THR A 72 8.43 -8.77 2.38
CA THR A 72 7.13 -9.28 1.93
C THR A 72 6.84 -10.65 2.56
N ASP A 73 7.83 -11.52 2.64
CA ASP A 73 7.68 -12.85 3.25
C ASP A 73 7.48 -12.75 4.76
N VAL A 74 8.24 -11.90 5.46
CA VAL A 74 8.08 -11.70 6.91
C VAL A 74 6.68 -11.16 7.25
N TRP A 75 6.21 -10.15 6.52
CA TRP A 75 4.85 -9.62 6.67
C TRP A 75 3.79 -10.71 6.44
N ARG A 76 3.87 -11.45 5.33
CA ARG A 76 2.87 -12.47 4.99
C ARG A 76 2.86 -13.62 5.98
N ASN A 77 4.02 -14.08 6.43
CA ASN A 77 4.13 -15.16 7.41
C ASN A 77 3.54 -14.76 8.76
N ALA A 78 3.85 -13.55 9.25
CA ALA A 78 3.33 -13.07 10.53
C ALA A 78 1.79 -12.96 10.52
N LEU A 79 1.23 -12.37 9.46
CA LEU A 79 -0.23 -12.26 9.33
C LEU A 79 -0.91 -13.61 9.09
N ALA A 80 -0.26 -14.51 8.34
CA ALA A 80 -0.77 -15.87 8.13
C ALA A 80 -0.87 -16.65 9.45
N GLN A 81 0.19 -16.59 10.26
CA GLN A 81 0.21 -17.20 11.59
C GLN A 81 -0.86 -16.59 12.50
N ALA A 82 -1.02 -15.27 12.50
CA ALA A 82 -2.06 -14.61 13.30
C ALA A 82 -3.49 -15.00 12.87
N ALA A 83 -3.71 -15.22 11.58
CA ALA A 83 -5.01 -15.60 11.02
C ALA A 83 -5.27 -17.12 11.01
N ASN A 84 -4.31 -17.95 11.43
CA ASN A 84 -4.34 -19.41 11.26
C ASN A 84 -4.60 -19.83 9.80
N THR A 85 -3.81 -19.28 8.87
CA THR A 85 -3.87 -19.58 7.43
C THR A 85 -2.47 -19.76 6.86
N SER A 86 -2.37 -20.02 5.56
CA SER A 86 -1.10 -20.08 4.82
C SER A 86 -0.71 -18.72 4.25
N ARG A 87 0.60 -18.46 4.10
CA ARG A 87 1.11 -17.20 3.50
C ARG A 87 0.56 -16.98 2.09
N GLU A 88 0.25 -18.06 1.37
CA GLU A 88 -0.34 -18.05 0.03
C GLU A 88 -1.72 -17.39 0.02
N ARG A 89 -2.43 -17.32 1.15
CA ARG A 89 -3.73 -16.64 1.33
C ARG A 89 -3.63 -15.25 1.95
N VAL A 90 -2.41 -14.71 2.03
CA VAL A 90 -2.13 -13.36 2.54
C VAL A 90 -1.58 -12.49 1.42
N ALA A 91 -2.24 -11.35 1.17
CA ALA A 91 -1.72 -10.27 0.34
C ALA A 91 -1.43 -9.03 1.18
N VAL A 92 -0.18 -8.56 1.13
CA VAL A 92 0.27 -7.34 1.80
C VAL A 92 0.72 -6.34 0.76
N HIS A 93 0.16 -5.14 0.82
CA HIS A 93 0.45 -4.02 -0.05
C HIS A 93 0.97 -2.83 0.78
N HIS A 94 1.50 -1.84 0.09
CA HIS A 94 1.82 -0.54 0.65
C HIS A 94 1.20 0.57 -0.20
N VAL A 95 0.93 1.72 0.42
CA VAL A 95 0.29 2.85 -0.25
C VAL A 95 1.27 3.58 -1.18
N HIS A 96 2.56 3.63 -0.85
CA HIS A 96 3.64 4.23 -1.65
C HIS A 96 3.77 5.76 -1.55
N GLN A 97 3.38 6.36 -0.43
CA GLN A 97 3.72 7.75 -0.14
C GLN A 97 5.18 7.88 0.34
N HIS A 98 5.83 9.03 0.12
CA HIS A 98 7.30 9.14 0.17
C HIS A 98 7.89 9.62 1.50
N ASP A 99 7.16 10.41 2.29
CA ASP A 99 7.56 10.73 3.67
C ASP A 99 7.05 9.65 4.63
N ALA A 100 7.42 8.40 4.35
CA ALA A 100 7.03 7.21 5.11
C ALA A 100 8.14 6.16 5.09
N PRO A 101 8.12 5.18 6.02
CA PRO A 101 9.10 4.09 6.06
C PRO A 101 9.10 3.24 4.79
N ARG A 102 10.22 2.54 4.58
CA ARG A 102 10.30 1.36 3.71
C ARG A 102 10.88 0.21 4.52
N CYS A 103 10.78 -1.03 4.04
CA CYS A 103 11.50 -2.14 4.65
C CYS A 103 11.97 -3.18 3.62
N ASP A 104 13.14 -3.74 3.88
CA ASP A 104 13.77 -4.81 3.10
C ASP A 104 14.79 -5.56 3.97
N PHE A 105 14.38 -6.69 4.57
CA PHE A 105 15.26 -7.44 5.46
C PHE A 105 16.42 -8.14 4.74
N ASP A 106 16.30 -8.43 3.43
CA ASP A 106 17.40 -9.01 2.66
C ASP A 106 18.50 -7.96 2.43
N THR A 107 18.09 -6.74 2.07
CA THR A 107 19.02 -5.61 1.93
C THR A 107 19.67 -5.28 3.27
N ASP A 108 18.94 -5.22 4.38
CA ASP A 108 19.57 -4.95 5.69
C ASP A 108 20.57 -6.03 6.09
N HIS A 109 20.25 -7.30 5.82
CA HIS A 109 21.16 -8.41 6.07
C HIS A 109 22.46 -8.24 5.29
N ILE A 110 22.39 -7.94 3.99
CA ILE A 110 23.59 -7.66 3.17
C ILE A 110 24.36 -6.45 3.72
N LEU A 111 23.68 -5.36 4.03
CA LEU A 111 24.30 -4.14 4.55
C LEU A 111 24.95 -4.35 5.93
N SER A 112 24.42 -5.26 6.74
CA SER A 112 24.95 -5.57 8.07
C SER A 112 26.40 -6.09 8.03
N GLU A 113 26.74 -6.85 6.99
CA GLU A 113 28.11 -7.37 6.76
C GLU A 113 29.15 -6.25 6.57
N TYR A 114 28.68 -5.04 6.21
CA TYR A 114 29.52 -3.86 5.96
C TYR A 114 29.35 -2.79 7.05
N GLY A 115 28.70 -3.10 8.18
CA GLY A 115 28.42 -2.14 9.23
C GLY A 115 27.40 -1.06 8.82
N LEU A 116 26.56 -1.36 7.83
CA LEU A 116 25.57 -0.45 7.26
C LEU A 116 24.11 -0.85 7.57
N SER A 117 23.86 -1.77 8.50
CA SER A 117 22.49 -2.04 8.97
C SER A 117 21.82 -0.76 9.50
N GLY A 118 20.49 -0.66 9.36
CA GLY A 118 19.71 0.50 9.79
C GLY A 118 19.84 1.73 8.87
N SER A 119 20.59 1.60 7.77
CA SER A 119 20.88 2.70 6.85
C SER A 119 19.80 2.93 5.81
N TYR A 120 19.16 1.84 5.39
CA TYR A 120 18.13 1.84 4.36
C TYR A 120 16.74 2.11 4.97
N PHE A 121 16.51 1.56 6.15
CA PHE A 121 15.32 1.70 7.00
C PHE A 121 15.67 1.33 8.45
N ASP A 122 14.67 1.36 9.34
CA ASP A 122 14.80 0.96 10.74
C ASP A 122 14.30 -0.51 10.92
N PRO A 123 15.20 -1.50 11.03
CA PRO A 123 14.82 -2.91 11.08
C PRO A 123 14.09 -3.30 12.37
N GLU A 124 14.48 -2.72 13.51
CA GLU A 124 13.83 -2.98 14.80
C GLU A 124 12.39 -2.47 14.79
N PHE A 125 12.19 -1.23 14.35
CA PHE A 125 10.84 -0.68 14.20
C PHE A 125 10.01 -1.47 13.19
N ALA A 126 10.60 -1.91 12.07
CA ALA A 126 9.87 -2.68 11.07
C ALA A 126 9.35 -4.02 11.64
N HIS A 127 10.15 -4.74 12.43
CA HIS A 127 9.69 -5.94 13.13
C HIS A 127 8.56 -5.65 14.13
N LEU A 128 8.70 -4.59 14.93
CA LEU A 128 7.68 -4.19 15.89
C LEU A 128 6.34 -3.84 15.21
N ALA A 129 6.39 -3.10 14.09
CA ALA A 129 5.20 -2.76 13.32
C ALA A 129 4.49 -4.01 12.75
N ILE A 130 5.25 -5.00 12.30
CA ILE A 130 4.72 -6.30 11.83
C ILE A 130 4.04 -7.04 12.98
N GLU A 131 4.68 -7.14 14.14
CA GLU A 131 4.15 -7.82 15.32
C GLU A 131 2.86 -7.15 15.84
N ASN A 132 2.85 -5.82 15.91
CA ASN A 132 1.67 -5.05 16.31
C ASN A 132 0.51 -5.28 15.32
N THR A 133 0.79 -5.35 14.02
CA THR A 133 -0.24 -5.63 13.01
C THR A 133 -0.76 -7.06 13.13
N ALA A 134 0.11 -8.04 13.36
CA ALA A 134 -0.28 -9.43 13.58
C ALA A 134 -1.14 -9.58 14.85
N THR A 135 -0.83 -8.83 15.91
CA THR A 135 -1.64 -8.80 17.13
C THR A 135 -3.01 -8.17 16.88
N ALA A 136 -3.07 -7.00 16.22
CA ALA A 136 -4.34 -6.37 15.87
C ALA A 136 -5.22 -7.26 14.98
N LEU A 137 -4.62 -8.02 14.07
CA LEU A 137 -5.33 -9.04 13.28
C LEU A 137 -5.89 -10.13 14.18
N ARG A 138 -5.07 -10.72 15.06
CA ARG A 138 -5.51 -11.81 15.95
C ARG A 138 -6.67 -11.36 16.85
N ASP A 139 -6.59 -10.15 17.37
CA ASP A 139 -7.61 -9.59 18.25
C ASP A 139 -8.92 -9.32 17.49
N SER A 140 -8.85 -8.88 16.23
CA SER A 140 -10.06 -8.64 15.42
C SER A 140 -10.87 -9.89 15.13
N LEU A 141 -10.25 -11.08 15.17
CA LEU A 141 -10.95 -12.36 15.00
C LEU A 141 -11.96 -12.66 16.11
N GLN A 142 -11.90 -11.94 17.24
CA GLN A 142 -12.90 -12.07 18.31
C GLN A 142 -14.23 -11.36 17.98
N ASP A 143 -14.26 -10.49 16.96
CA ASP A 143 -15.44 -9.72 16.53
C ASP A 143 -15.75 -9.94 15.05
N LEU A 144 -15.96 -11.20 14.66
CA LEU A 144 -16.30 -11.57 13.29
C LEU A 144 -17.73 -11.11 12.92
N GLN A 145 -17.82 -10.24 11.92
CA GLN A 145 -19.09 -9.72 11.42
C GLN A 145 -19.53 -10.49 10.17
N GLN A 146 -20.81 -10.81 10.06
CA GLN A 146 -21.35 -11.45 8.85
C GLN A 146 -21.30 -10.49 7.65
N VAL A 147 -20.92 -11.00 6.48
CA VAL A 147 -21.05 -10.32 5.19
C VAL A 147 -22.23 -10.93 4.45
N SER A 148 -23.30 -10.16 4.26
CA SER A 148 -24.45 -10.61 3.44
C SER A 148 -24.41 -10.07 2.03
N HIS A 149 -23.74 -8.93 1.79
CA HIS A 149 -23.63 -8.33 0.47
C HIS A 149 -22.25 -7.72 0.25
N ILE A 150 -21.86 -7.64 -1.02
CA ILE A 150 -20.80 -6.75 -1.48
C ILE A 150 -21.40 -5.62 -2.31
N GLY A 151 -20.82 -4.44 -2.19
CA GLY A 151 -21.12 -3.28 -3.02
C GLY A 151 -19.96 -2.97 -3.95
N ILE A 152 -20.21 -2.88 -5.24
CA ILE A 152 -19.19 -2.65 -6.26
C ILE A 152 -19.42 -1.27 -6.89
N GLY A 153 -18.51 -0.35 -6.61
CA GLY A 153 -18.53 1.03 -7.08
C GLY A 153 -17.32 1.38 -7.92
N LYS A 154 -17.47 2.36 -8.82
CA LYS A 154 -16.35 2.96 -9.54
C LYS A 154 -16.66 4.41 -9.91
N SER A 155 -15.63 5.25 -9.92
CA SER A 155 -15.74 6.62 -10.38
C SER A 155 -14.43 7.09 -11.01
N ARG A 156 -14.53 8.07 -11.90
CA ARG A 156 -13.36 8.71 -12.50
C ARG A 156 -12.78 9.72 -11.51
N VAL A 157 -11.50 9.56 -11.18
CA VAL A 157 -10.72 10.59 -10.48
C VAL A 157 -10.40 11.72 -11.46
N LYS A 158 -10.73 12.95 -11.07
CA LYS A 158 -10.52 14.14 -11.91
C LYS A 158 -9.30 14.92 -11.43
N LYS A 159 -8.39 15.23 -12.35
CA LYS A 159 -7.27 16.15 -12.11
C LYS A 159 -6.36 15.72 -10.94
N VAL A 160 -5.98 14.45 -10.87
CA VAL A 160 -4.99 13.95 -9.91
C VAL A 160 -3.83 13.30 -10.65
N ALA A 161 -4.08 12.20 -11.35
CA ALA A 161 -3.04 11.43 -12.02
C ALA A 161 -2.67 12.01 -13.39
N SER A 162 -1.41 11.83 -13.76
CA SER A 162 -0.89 12.09 -15.09
C SER A 162 0.30 11.16 -15.37
N ASN A 163 0.53 10.79 -16.63
CA ASN A 163 1.74 10.05 -16.98
C ASN A 163 2.96 10.95 -16.75
N ARG A 164 3.97 10.41 -16.07
CA ARG A 164 5.20 11.14 -15.74
C ARG A 164 6.25 11.12 -16.84
N ARG A 165 6.09 10.29 -17.87
CA ARG A 165 7.02 10.18 -19.00
C ARG A 165 6.38 10.81 -20.24
N ILE A 166 6.74 12.05 -20.52
CA ILE A 166 6.25 12.76 -21.71
C ILE A 166 7.17 12.38 -22.86
N LEU A 167 6.59 11.75 -23.89
CA LEU A 167 7.34 11.29 -25.05
C LEU A 167 7.55 12.43 -26.06
N GLY A 168 8.69 12.42 -26.74
CA GLY A 168 8.94 13.22 -27.94
C GLY A 168 8.40 12.53 -29.19
N GLU A 169 8.57 13.19 -30.33
CA GLU A 169 8.16 12.66 -31.64
C GLU A 169 8.92 11.37 -32.00
N ASP A 170 10.13 11.18 -31.46
CA ASP A 170 10.97 9.99 -31.61
C ASP A 170 10.56 8.82 -30.68
N GLY A 171 9.50 8.97 -29.90
CA GLY A 171 9.02 7.99 -28.93
C GLY A 171 9.89 7.86 -27.68
N ARG A 172 10.96 8.65 -27.54
CA ARG A 172 11.81 8.66 -26.35
C ARG A 172 11.24 9.62 -25.31
N VAL A 173 11.63 9.44 -24.05
CA VAL A 173 11.24 10.36 -22.97
C VAL A 173 11.91 11.70 -23.22
N ARG A 174 11.11 12.70 -23.59
CA ARG A 174 11.55 14.09 -23.79
C ARG A 174 11.56 14.88 -22.49
N LEU A 175 10.57 14.65 -21.64
CA LEU A 175 10.42 15.38 -20.38
C LEU A 175 9.81 14.49 -19.30
N VAL A 176 10.29 14.64 -18.06
CA VAL A 176 9.75 13.91 -16.91
C VAL A 176 8.95 14.85 -16.03
N ARG A 177 7.70 14.46 -15.74
CA ARG A 177 6.75 15.18 -14.89
C ARG A 177 6.52 14.38 -13.60
N PHE A 178 7.43 14.54 -12.64
CA PHE A 178 7.35 13.91 -11.32
C PHE A 178 6.12 14.37 -10.53
N SER A 179 5.89 13.78 -9.35
CA SER A 179 4.67 14.04 -8.54
C SER A 179 4.46 15.50 -8.18
N ARG A 180 5.53 16.27 -8.01
CA ARG A 180 5.51 17.74 -8.02
C ARG A 180 6.17 18.26 -9.30
N CYS A 181 5.58 19.24 -9.97
CA CYS A 181 6.16 19.83 -11.16
C CYS A 181 5.92 21.34 -11.23
N LYS A 182 6.99 22.12 -11.40
CA LYS A 182 6.92 23.58 -11.63
C LYS A 182 7.21 23.98 -13.08
N ILE A 183 7.61 23.02 -13.92
CA ILE A 183 7.96 23.27 -15.32
C ILE A 183 6.66 23.48 -16.11
N SER A 184 6.43 24.69 -16.64
CA SER A 184 5.18 25.04 -17.35
C SER A 184 4.90 24.08 -18.50
N GLU A 185 5.91 23.87 -19.35
CA GLU A 185 5.81 22.97 -20.49
C GLU A 185 5.39 21.54 -20.10
N ALA A 186 5.95 21.00 -19.01
CA ALA A 186 5.57 19.69 -18.50
C ALA A 186 4.10 19.66 -18.06
N ARG A 187 3.64 20.70 -17.35
CA ARG A 187 2.26 20.79 -16.85
C ARG A 187 1.25 21.00 -17.97
N GLU A 188 1.63 21.74 -19.00
CA GLU A 188 0.82 22.01 -20.18
C GLU A 188 0.72 20.79 -21.10
N ALA A 189 1.78 19.98 -21.17
CA ALA A 189 1.80 18.74 -21.95
C ALA A 189 0.60 17.82 -21.60
N PRO A 190 0.11 17.00 -22.56
CA PRO A 190 -1.02 16.11 -22.35
C PRO A 190 -0.93 15.26 -21.07
N GLU A 191 -2.09 14.85 -20.53
CA GLU A 191 -2.16 13.99 -19.34
C GLU A 191 -1.43 12.66 -19.56
N GLY A 192 -1.44 12.15 -20.79
CA GLY A 192 -0.87 10.86 -21.14
C GLY A 192 -1.74 9.70 -20.67
N ILE A 193 -1.21 8.48 -20.78
CA ILE A 193 -1.93 7.26 -20.40
C ILE A 193 -1.90 7.12 -18.88
N VAL A 194 -3.08 7.05 -18.28
CA VAL A 194 -3.34 6.77 -16.87
C VAL A 194 -4.55 5.82 -16.77
N ASP A 195 -4.67 5.07 -15.68
CA ASP A 195 -5.95 4.50 -15.28
C ASP A 195 -6.69 5.53 -14.41
N PRO A 196 -7.73 6.19 -14.93
CA PRO A 196 -8.41 7.25 -14.22
C PRO A 196 -9.52 6.73 -13.30
N ILE A 197 -9.74 5.43 -13.24
CA ILE A 197 -10.86 4.84 -12.52
C ILE A 197 -10.42 4.44 -11.11
N LEU A 198 -11.03 5.08 -10.12
CA LEU A 198 -11.03 4.57 -8.76
C LEU A 198 -12.09 3.47 -8.67
N ARG A 199 -11.73 2.34 -8.07
CA ARG A 199 -12.64 1.23 -7.77
C ARG A 199 -12.86 1.13 -6.28
N LEU A 200 -14.08 0.79 -5.90
CA LEU A 200 -14.51 0.63 -4.52
C LEU A 200 -15.24 -0.72 -4.37
N LEU A 201 -14.84 -1.50 -3.38
CA LEU A 201 -15.54 -2.70 -2.93
C LEU A 201 -15.96 -2.48 -1.48
N VAL A 202 -17.24 -2.61 -1.16
CA VAL A 202 -17.77 -2.41 0.20
C VAL A 202 -18.36 -3.72 0.71
N PHE A 203 -18.01 -4.13 1.91
CA PHE A 203 -18.62 -5.28 2.59
C PHE A 203 -19.77 -4.81 3.46
N TRP A 204 -20.91 -5.48 3.38
CA TRP A 204 -22.13 -5.10 4.08
C TRP A 204 -22.66 -6.25 4.93
N ASN A 205 -23.05 -5.92 6.16
CA ASN A 205 -23.94 -6.72 6.99
C ASN A 205 -25.36 -6.13 6.90
N ASN A 206 -26.16 -6.68 6.00
CA ASN A 206 -27.49 -6.17 5.67
C ASN A 206 -27.39 -4.69 5.29
N ALA A 207 -28.00 -3.77 6.06
CA ALA A 207 -27.91 -2.34 5.80
C ALA A 207 -26.67 -1.64 6.42
N LYS A 208 -25.89 -2.31 7.28
CA LYS A 208 -24.69 -1.74 7.92
C LYS A 208 -23.45 -1.98 7.04
N PRO A 209 -22.69 -0.96 6.64
CA PRO A 209 -21.39 -1.17 6.01
C PRO A 209 -20.36 -1.59 7.07
N VAL A 210 -19.52 -2.57 6.73
CA VAL A 210 -18.52 -3.14 7.66
C VAL A 210 -17.12 -2.62 7.36
N SER A 211 -16.70 -2.70 6.08
CA SER A 211 -15.39 -2.21 5.63
C SER A 211 -15.44 -1.95 4.13
N ALA A 212 -14.51 -1.15 3.60
CA ALA A 212 -14.31 -1.02 2.17
C ALA A 212 -12.85 -1.12 1.74
N LEU A 213 -12.64 -1.61 0.53
CA LEU A 213 -11.37 -1.59 -0.20
C LEU A 213 -11.50 -0.58 -1.33
N SER A 214 -10.46 0.23 -1.54
CA SER A 214 -10.37 1.09 -2.72
C SER A 214 -9.07 0.86 -3.47
N TYR A 215 -9.13 1.02 -4.80
CA TYR A 215 -7.99 0.84 -5.69
C TYR A 215 -7.90 2.04 -6.63
N TYR A 216 -6.71 2.64 -6.72
CA TYR A 216 -6.44 3.72 -7.68
C TYR A 216 -4.96 3.76 -8.03
N ALA A 217 -4.64 3.92 -9.32
CA ALA A 217 -3.26 3.89 -9.79
C ALA A 217 -2.62 5.29 -9.76
N THR A 218 -1.78 5.56 -8.77
CA THR A 218 -0.99 6.81 -8.73
C THR A 218 0.24 6.64 -7.84
N HIS A 219 1.28 7.45 -8.02
CA HIS A 219 2.15 7.79 -6.90
C HIS A 219 1.37 8.75 -6.00
N PRO A 220 1.03 8.36 -4.74
CA PRO A 220 0.22 9.19 -3.85
C PRO A 220 1.08 10.22 -3.13
N ILE A 221 1.67 11.13 -3.90
CA ILE A 221 2.67 12.07 -3.42
C ILE A 221 2.28 13.48 -3.84
N SER A 222 2.04 14.35 -2.86
CA SER A 222 1.84 15.78 -3.08
C SER A 222 3.20 16.50 -3.01
N TYR A 223 3.62 16.90 -1.81
CA TYR A 223 4.98 17.32 -1.49
C TYR A 223 5.64 16.26 -0.61
N TYR A 224 6.97 16.18 -0.64
CA TYR A 224 7.73 15.11 0.00
C TYR A 224 9.20 15.51 0.18
N ASP A 225 9.96 14.63 0.84
CA ASP A 225 11.37 14.77 1.23
C ASP A 225 11.62 15.87 2.27
N ARG A 226 10.67 16.03 3.20
CA ARG A 226 10.75 17.06 4.26
C ARG A 226 10.98 16.52 5.66
N GLY A 227 11.02 15.20 5.83
CA GLY A 227 11.09 14.58 7.15
C GLY A 227 9.74 14.63 7.89
N GLU A 228 8.63 14.74 7.15
CA GLU A 228 7.29 14.98 7.68
C GLU A 228 6.41 13.74 7.49
N VAL A 229 6.40 12.87 8.49
CA VAL A 229 5.63 11.62 8.41
C VAL A 229 4.15 11.93 8.15
N SER A 230 3.62 11.39 7.05
CA SER A 230 2.25 11.65 6.60
C SER A 230 1.75 10.53 5.69
N THR A 231 0.43 10.31 5.71
CA THR A 231 -0.32 9.45 4.78
C THR A 231 -0.61 10.14 3.44
N ASP A 232 -0.18 11.40 3.29
CA ASP A 232 -0.36 12.24 2.10
C ASP A 232 -1.83 12.35 1.66
N PHE A 233 -2.10 12.72 0.41
CA PHE A 233 -3.45 13.05 -0.04
C PHE A 233 -4.40 11.84 -0.09
N ILE A 234 -3.88 10.61 -0.22
CA ILE A 234 -4.71 9.40 -0.20
C ILE A 234 -5.21 9.10 1.21
N GLY A 235 -4.35 9.16 2.21
CA GLY A 235 -4.78 8.92 3.59
C GLY A 235 -5.70 10.02 4.10
N GLN A 236 -5.48 11.28 3.71
CA GLN A 236 -6.43 12.37 3.99
C GLN A 236 -7.81 12.10 3.35
N ALA A 237 -7.86 11.69 2.09
CA ALA A 237 -9.12 11.38 1.42
C ALA A 237 -9.86 10.21 2.08
N ARG A 238 -9.12 9.17 2.48
CA ARG A 238 -9.63 8.03 3.24
C ARG A 238 -10.22 8.46 4.57
N ALA A 239 -9.49 9.24 5.37
CA ALA A 239 -9.95 9.73 6.68
C ALA A 239 -11.21 10.61 6.56
N LEU A 240 -11.30 11.46 5.54
CA LEU A 240 -12.51 12.25 5.25
C LEU A 240 -13.72 11.36 4.94
N ARG A 241 -13.51 10.29 4.15
CA ARG A 241 -14.56 9.34 3.78
C ARG A 241 -15.04 8.52 4.98
N GLU A 242 -14.11 8.02 5.80
CA GLU A 242 -14.41 7.28 7.05
C GLU A 242 -15.25 8.14 8.00
N LYS A 243 -14.81 9.38 8.27
CA LYS A 243 -15.54 10.33 9.11
C LYS A 243 -16.97 10.59 8.64
N THR A 244 -17.22 10.54 7.33
CA THR A 244 -18.56 10.75 6.75
C THR A 244 -19.44 9.50 6.86
N ILE A 245 -18.84 8.30 6.93
CA ILE A 245 -19.57 7.02 7.04
C ILE A 245 -19.84 6.65 8.51
N GLY A 246 -18.84 6.83 9.38
CA GLY A 246 -18.92 6.55 10.82
C GLY A 246 -17.57 6.08 11.38
N ASP A 247 -17.32 6.36 12.66
CA ASP A 247 -16.00 6.16 13.30
C ASP A 247 -15.58 4.67 13.40
N GLU A 248 -16.52 3.73 13.39
CA GLU A 248 -16.24 2.27 13.39
C GLU A 248 -15.87 1.73 11.99
N PHE A 249 -16.03 2.53 10.93
CA PHE A 249 -15.85 2.06 9.56
C PHE A 249 -14.38 2.09 9.14
N LEU A 250 -13.82 0.92 8.83
CA LEU A 250 -12.45 0.81 8.33
C LEU A 250 -12.41 0.76 6.80
N HIS A 251 -11.72 1.72 6.21
CA HIS A 251 -11.43 1.80 4.77
C HIS A 251 -9.96 1.44 4.53
N ILE A 252 -9.70 0.52 3.61
CA ILE A 252 -8.37 0.12 3.17
C ILE A 252 -8.15 0.62 1.74
N HIS A 253 -6.99 1.26 1.50
CA HIS A 253 -6.60 1.69 0.17
C HIS A 253 -5.44 0.85 -0.36
N PHE A 254 -5.59 0.35 -1.57
CA PHE A 254 -4.57 -0.37 -2.31
C PHE A 254 -4.10 0.47 -3.49
N ASN A 255 -2.80 0.70 -3.58
CA ASN A 255 -2.27 1.39 -4.74
C ASN A 255 -2.36 0.49 -5.98
N GLY A 256 -2.80 1.06 -7.11
CA GLY A 256 -2.85 0.39 -8.40
C GLY A 256 -1.51 0.42 -9.14
N ALA A 257 -1.55 0.16 -10.46
CA ALA A 257 -0.37 0.19 -11.35
C ALA A 257 0.18 1.62 -11.56
N GLY A 258 0.81 2.19 -10.53
CA GLY A 258 1.23 3.59 -10.47
C GLY A 258 2.63 3.88 -11.03
N GLY A 259 3.37 2.90 -11.54
CA GLY A 259 4.82 3.00 -11.82
C GLY A 259 5.26 4.17 -12.71
N ASN A 260 4.41 4.66 -13.62
CA ASN A 260 4.64 5.87 -14.41
C ASN A 260 3.52 6.91 -14.28
N VAL A 261 2.72 6.83 -13.22
CA VAL A 261 1.57 7.72 -12.96
C VAL A 261 1.86 8.58 -11.73
N ALA A 262 1.81 9.90 -11.88
CA ALA A 262 2.15 10.87 -10.83
C ALA A 262 1.26 12.13 -10.90
N ALA A 263 1.27 12.92 -9.83
CA ALA A 263 0.39 14.08 -9.70
C ALA A 263 0.84 15.36 -10.45
N GLY A 264 2.03 15.35 -11.05
CA GLY A 264 2.74 16.57 -11.46
C GLY A 264 2.02 17.51 -12.42
N LYS A 265 1.10 17.01 -13.25
CA LYS A 265 0.29 17.89 -14.11
C LYS A 265 -0.57 18.85 -13.29
N TYR A 266 -1.11 18.35 -12.18
CA TYR A 266 -2.09 19.02 -11.36
C TYR A 266 -1.54 19.45 -9.99
N ASN A 267 -0.25 19.25 -9.75
CA ASN A 267 0.42 19.49 -8.48
C ASN A 267 1.74 20.24 -8.68
N ASP A 268 1.80 21.46 -8.16
CA ASP A 268 3.01 22.29 -8.16
C ASP A 268 3.95 22.03 -6.96
N GLY A 269 3.54 21.15 -6.05
CA GLY A 269 4.27 20.79 -4.84
C GLY A 269 4.14 21.79 -3.70
N SER A 270 3.20 22.74 -3.78
CA SER A 270 2.83 23.59 -2.64
C SER A 270 2.02 22.80 -1.61
N GLU A 271 2.06 23.23 -0.35
CA GLU A 271 1.32 22.58 0.74
C GLU A 271 -0.19 22.61 0.51
N ASN A 272 -0.69 23.70 -0.07
CA ASN A 272 -2.10 23.88 -0.43
C ASN A 272 -2.61 22.84 -1.43
N MET A 273 -1.73 22.19 -2.20
CA MET A 273 -2.15 21.18 -3.16
C MET A 273 -2.52 19.85 -2.51
N ARG A 274 -1.95 19.49 -1.35
CA ARG A 274 -2.29 18.24 -0.64
C ARG A 274 -3.79 18.11 -0.34
N PRO A 275 -4.44 19.08 0.35
CA PRO A 275 -5.88 18.99 0.61
C PRO A 275 -6.72 19.08 -0.68
N VAL A 276 -6.27 19.79 -1.71
CA VAL A 276 -6.96 19.84 -3.01
C VAL A 276 -6.95 18.47 -3.71
N LEU A 277 -5.81 17.77 -3.71
CA LEU A 277 -5.70 16.42 -4.25
C LEU A 277 -6.52 15.43 -3.42
N ALA A 278 -6.49 15.56 -2.09
CA ALA A 278 -7.28 14.73 -1.19
C ALA A 278 -8.78 14.87 -1.46
N GLY A 279 -9.29 16.10 -1.58
CA GLY A 279 -10.70 16.36 -1.91
C GLY A 279 -11.12 15.77 -3.27
N ARG A 280 -10.23 15.77 -4.26
CA ARG A 280 -10.52 15.14 -5.57
C ARG A 280 -10.61 13.62 -5.49
N ILE A 281 -9.82 12.99 -4.62
CA ILE A 281 -9.90 11.55 -4.35
C ILE A 281 -11.15 11.24 -3.54
N GLU A 282 -11.44 12.02 -2.49
CA GLU A 282 -12.65 11.84 -1.67
C GLU A 282 -13.92 11.94 -2.51
N GLU A 283 -14.01 12.91 -3.41
CA GLU A 283 -15.15 13.05 -4.32
C GLU A 283 -15.32 11.80 -5.21
N ALA A 284 -14.22 11.18 -5.66
CA ALA A 284 -14.28 9.93 -6.41
C ALA A 284 -14.68 8.74 -5.53
N LEU A 285 -14.22 8.69 -4.26
CA LEU A 285 -14.65 7.68 -3.28
C LEU A 285 -16.15 7.80 -3.02
N LYS A 286 -16.64 9.01 -2.73
CA LYS A 286 -18.05 9.32 -2.52
C LYS A 286 -18.90 8.95 -3.73
N SER A 287 -18.51 9.40 -4.93
CA SER A 287 -19.19 9.04 -6.18
C SER A 287 -19.25 7.53 -6.39
N SER A 288 -18.16 6.81 -6.09
CA SER A 288 -18.11 5.34 -6.21
C SER A 288 -19.05 4.68 -5.21
N TRP A 289 -19.14 5.21 -3.99
CA TRP A 289 -20.05 4.74 -2.94
C TRP A 289 -21.52 4.93 -3.32
N GLU A 290 -21.89 6.11 -3.80
CA GLU A 290 -23.28 6.45 -4.16
C GLU A 290 -23.79 5.65 -5.36
N GLN A 291 -22.90 5.27 -6.27
CA GLN A 291 -23.22 4.54 -7.50
C GLN A 291 -23.01 3.02 -7.38
N GLN A 292 -22.68 2.51 -6.20
CA GLN A 292 -22.33 1.11 -6.04
C GLN A 292 -23.54 0.20 -6.34
N SER A 293 -23.27 -0.91 -7.02
CA SER A 293 -24.25 -2.00 -7.15
C SER A 293 -24.05 -2.97 -5.99
N LYS A 294 -25.10 -3.15 -5.17
CA LYS A 294 -25.09 -4.06 -4.03
C LYS A 294 -25.66 -5.42 -4.43
N VAL A 295 -24.88 -6.47 -4.25
CA VAL A 295 -25.25 -7.86 -4.60
C VAL A 295 -25.03 -8.76 -3.39
N SER A 296 -25.92 -9.72 -3.19
CA SER A 296 -25.73 -10.76 -2.17
C SER A 296 -24.49 -11.58 -2.50
N ILE A 297 -23.83 -12.11 -1.47
CA ILE A 297 -22.66 -12.98 -1.65
C ILE A 297 -22.79 -14.23 -0.79
N SER A 298 -22.37 -15.36 -1.33
CA SER A 298 -22.31 -16.66 -0.68
C SER A 298 -20.87 -17.20 -0.64
N PRO A 299 -20.54 -18.08 0.32
CA PRO A 299 -19.21 -18.69 0.40
C PRO A 299 -18.72 -19.34 -0.91
N SER A 300 -19.61 -19.94 -1.69
CA SER A 300 -19.27 -20.56 -2.99
C SER A 300 -18.83 -19.60 -4.08
N GLU A 301 -19.04 -18.29 -3.89
CA GLU A 301 -18.63 -17.24 -4.84
C GLU A 301 -17.27 -16.62 -4.48
N VAL A 302 -16.63 -17.09 -3.40
CA VAL A 302 -15.32 -16.61 -2.94
C VAL A 302 -14.27 -17.68 -3.20
N GLU A 303 -13.32 -17.35 -4.06
CA GLU A 303 -12.17 -18.18 -4.38
C GLU A 303 -10.86 -17.39 -4.20
N TRP A 304 -9.82 -18.07 -3.75
CA TRP A 304 -8.46 -17.53 -3.68
C TRP A 304 -7.49 -18.48 -4.35
N ILE A 305 -6.81 -18.00 -5.40
CA ILE A 305 -5.88 -18.79 -6.21
C ILE A 305 -4.51 -18.10 -6.17
N THR A 306 -3.48 -18.90 -5.87
CA THR A 306 -2.09 -18.46 -5.89
C THR A 306 -1.31 -19.29 -6.89
N THR A 307 -0.48 -18.63 -7.69
CA THR A 307 0.43 -19.28 -8.62
C THR A 307 1.81 -18.67 -8.49
N GLN A 308 2.82 -19.52 -8.32
CA GLN A 308 4.20 -19.08 -8.29
C GLN A 308 4.68 -18.79 -9.71
N VAL A 309 5.32 -17.63 -9.89
CA VAL A 309 5.95 -17.23 -11.14
C VAL A 309 7.42 -16.91 -10.87
N ASN A 310 8.30 -17.36 -11.77
CA ASN A 310 9.72 -17.04 -11.74
C ASN A 310 10.01 -16.02 -12.83
N LEU A 311 10.50 -14.85 -12.44
CA LEU A 311 10.94 -13.80 -13.37
C LEU A 311 12.46 -13.90 -13.58
N PRO A 312 12.97 -13.72 -14.80
CA PRO A 312 14.41 -13.70 -15.04
C PRO A 312 15.06 -12.49 -14.36
N LEU A 313 16.31 -12.64 -13.94
CA LEU A 313 17.11 -11.51 -13.47
C LEU A 313 17.33 -10.50 -14.59
N HIS A 314 17.50 -9.23 -14.21
CA HIS A 314 17.83 -8.18 -15.16
C HIS A 314 19.22 -8.46 -15.79
N PRO A 315 19.38 -8.41 -17.13
CA PRO A 315 20.64 -8.73 -17.79
C PRO A 315 21.84 -7.90 -17.32
N ASP A 316 21.60 -6.66 -16.93
CA ASP A 316 22.65 -5.74 -16.46
C ASP A 316 23.09 -5.97 -15.01
N LEU A 317 22.49 -6.93 -14.28
CA LEU A 317 22.84 -7.22 -12.90
C LEU A 317 24.23 -7.88 -12.83
N ASN A 318 25.20 -7.15 -12.28
CA ASN A 318 26.58 -7.62 -12.15
C ASN A 318 27.01 -7.63 -10.68
N ARG A 319 26.97 -8.82 -10.06
CA ARG A 319 27.31 -9.01 -8.64
C ARG A 319 28.70 -8.49 -8.28
N GLN A 320 29.72 -8.76 -9.10
CA GLN A 320 31.09 -8.34 -8.80
C GLN A 320 31.20 -6.82 -8.74
N ARG A 321 30.55 -6.11 -9.69
CA ARG A 321 30.49 -4.66 -9.71
C ARG A 321 29.77 -4.11 -8.48
N LEU A 322 28.59 -4.63 -8.15
CA LEU A 322 27.81 -4.16 -7.00
C LEU A 322 28.57 -4.36 -5.69
N ASN A 323 29.18 -5.54 -5.50
CA ASN A 323 30.03 -5.82 -4.33
C ASN A 323 31.21 -4.85 -4.24
N SER A 324 31.87 -4.52 -5.36
CA SER A 324 32.99 -3.57 -5.36
C SER A 324 32.56 -2.18 -4.86
N ILE A 325 31.36 -1.71 -5.26
CA ILE A 325 30.81 -0.43 -4.82
C ILE A 325 30.46 -0.52 -3.33
N LEU A 326 29.81 -1.59 -2.89
CA LEU A 326 29.40 -1.79 -1.50
C LEU A 326 30.60 -1.84 -0.54
N SER A 327 31.71 -2.46 -0.96
CA SER A 327 32.95 -2.58 -0.19
C SER A 327 33.85 -1.34 -0.19
N ASP A 328 33.62 -0.37 -1.10
CA ASP A 328 34.48 0.80 -1.24
C ASP A 328 34.17 1.85 -0.17
N GLU A 329 34.93 1.80 0.94
CA GLU A 329 34.81 2.74 2.04
C GLU A 329 35.20 4.19 1.69
N SER A 330 35.85 4.42 0.55
CA SER A 330 36.11 5.77 0.06
C SER A 330 34.83 6.46 -0.48
N LEU A 331 33.80 5.67 -0.81
CA LEU A 331 32.49 6.18 -1.20
C LEU A 331 31.66 6.60 0.01
N GLY A 332 30.83 7.62 -0.20
CA GLY A 332 29.80 7.98 0.78
C GLY A 332 28.81 6.84 1.04
N LYS A 333 28.11 6.92 2.16
CA LYS A 333 27.13 5.90 2.59
C LYS A 333 26.04 5.61 1.54
N ARG A 334 25.51 6.65 0.88
CA ARG A 334 24.40 6.53 -0.07
C ARG A 334 24.69 5.61 -1.27
N PRO A 335 25.75 5.83 -2.08
CA PRO A 335 26.05 4.94 -3.21
C PRO A 335 26.32 3.50 -2.78
N ARG A 336 26.92 3.28 -1.60
CA ARG A 336 27.13 1.94 -1.05
C ARG A 336 25.80 1.25 -0.70
N VAL A 337 24.87 1.97 -0.07
CA VAL A 337 23.54 1.46 0.30
C VAL A 337 22.63 1.18 -0.92
N LEU A 338 22.88 1.84 -2.05
CA LEU A 338 22.09 1.68 -3.28
C LEU A 338 22.68 0.68 -4.28
N ALA A 339 23.85 0.10 -3.98
CA ALA A 339 24.53 -0.90 -4.81
C ALA A 339 23.98 -2.30 -4.51
#